data_AF-A0A3N6MK49-F1
#
_entry.id   AF-A0A3N6MK49-F1
#
_cell.length_a   1.000
_cell.length_b   1.000
_cell.length_c   1.000
_cell.angle_alpha   90.00
_cell.angle_beta   90.00
_cell.angle_gamma   90.00
#
_symmetry.space_group_name_H-M   'P 1'
#
loop_
_entity.id
_entity.type
_entity.pdbx_description
1 polymer ?
#
loop_
_entity_poly.entity_id
_entity_poly.type
_entity_poly.pdbx_seq_one_letter_code
_entity_poly.pdbx_strand_id
1 'polypeptide(L)'
;MKPSQFAKGFQARPDTTSSEKRTALDRLNAIDGLVQDTSKAKEVADHSRPPAAEAPMPIDTAPDPVENESSEYRTWRVEHGYRPGQIIELPLKAIKPSPFNPRHFYLKSSIAELAVNLAKQGQQQAIHVIPDYVTPGSYYVSDGGRRVRALKEANKETVKAIVVDLPIGIQSYKLGYDLNVQRDSQTVFDNAVVWKRFIDEKFFQSQRELADHLGLDESTVAVALSIAKLPESVMQEMVARTDRFGSNMAYQVGRYHGARGTDATLRLINRILADDLSTRQVADIVKGRSSAQDSPKTPGRQRYAQRLEIKMEGVSVGDLKSYGDDRLELRLKGLSKDRRDEILHQIEQILQTR
;
A
#
# COMPACT_ATOMS: atom_id res chain seq x y z
N MET A 1 -25.17 42.57 -3.74
CA MET A 1 -25.00 41.11 -3.60
C MET A 1 -23.69 40.74 -4.27
N LYS A 2 -22.67 40.38 -3.48
CA LYS A 2 -21.31 40.04 -3.97
C LYS A 2 -21.09 38.52 -3.88
N PRO A 3 -20.33 37.92 -4.81
CA PRO A 3 -20.16 36.48 -4.93
C PRO A 3 -19.17 35.91 -3.90
N SER A 4 -19.41 34.64 -3.54
CA SER A 4 -18.62 33.81 -2.63
C SER A 4 -17.22 33.54 -3.19
N GLN A 5 -16.19 33.97 -2.45
CA GLN A 5 -14.81 33.56 -2.63
C GLN A 5 -14.46 32.57 -1.51
N PHE A 6 -14.54 31.27 -1.80
CA PHE A 6 -13.89 30.24 -0.98
C PHE A 6 -13.03 29.37 -1.89
N ALA A 7 -11.82 29.85 -2.16
CA ALA A 7 -10.69 29.06 -2.60
C ALA A 7 -9.43 29.67 -1.99
N LYS A 8 -8.85 29.00 -0.97
CA LYS A 8 -7.41 28.90 -0.71
C LYS A 8 -7.13 28.14 0.60
N GLY A 9 -6.32 27.09 0.49
CA GLY A 9 -5.35 26.75 1.54
C GLY A 9 -5.65 25.58 2.47
N PHE A 10 -5.93 24.38 1.95
CA PHE A 10 -5.68 23.14 2.70
C PHE A 10 -4.25 22.68 2.39
N GLN A 11 -3.27 23.03 3.22
CA GLN A 11 -1.96 22.38 3.20
C GLN A 11 -2.06 21.10 4.05
N ALA A 12 -1.80 19.95 3.42
CA ALA A 12 -1.75 18.65 4.06
C ALA A 12 -0.66 18.64 5.15
N ARG A 13 -0.99 18.09 6.31
CA ARG A 13 -0.04 17.82 7.40
C ARG A 13 0.98 16.78 6.92
N PRO A 14 2.28 16.90 7.29
CA PRO A 14 3.27 15.91 6.90
C PRO A 14 3.00 14.59 7.65
N ASP A 15 2.66 13.56 6.88
CA ASP A 15 2.48 12.20 7.36
C ASP A 15 3.77 11.64 7.98
N THR A 16 3.63 11.06 9.17
CA THR A 16 4.71 10.35 9.88
C THR A 16 5.03 8.97 9.29
N THR A 17 4.59 8.66 8.07
CA THR A 17 4.90 7.43 7.30
C THR A 17 6.33 7.43 6.73
N SER A 18 7.24 8.22 7.29
CA SER A 18 8.59 8.44 6.73
C SER A 18 9.52 7.24 6.90
N SER A 19 9.24 6.32 7.83
CA SER A 19 10.07 5.12 8.03
C SER A 19 9.74 4.07 6.96
N GLU A 20 8.46 3.75 6.75
CA GLU A 20 8.02 2.80 5.71
C GLU A 20 8.32 3.33 4.29
N LYS A 21 8.17 4.65 4.06
CA LYS A 21 8.51 5.29 2.79
C LYS A 21 10.01 5.26 2.48
N ARG A 22 10.89 5.36 3.49
CA ARG A 22 12.35 5.23 3.30
C ARG A 22 12.73 3.80 2.96
N THR A 23 12.18 2.82 3.67
CA THR A 23 12.45 1.40 3.40
C THR A 23 11.93 0.95 2.03
N ALA A 24 10.85 1.55 1.52
CA ALA A 24 10.36 1.32 0.15
C ALA A 24 11.25 1.97 -0.94
N LEU A 25 11.83 3.14 -0.66
CA LEU A 25 12.76 3.83 -1.57
C LEU A 25 14.11 3.13 -1.64
N ASP A 26 14.59 2.58 -0.51
CA ASP A 26 15.82 1.78 -0.47
C ASP A 26 15.67 0.45 -1.24
N ARG A 27 14.46 -0.11 -1.31
CA ARG A 27 14.13 -1.29 -2.15
C ARG A 27 14.17 -0.99 -3.65
N LEU A 28 13.90 0.25 -4.06
CA LEU A 28 13.96 0.69 -5.47
C LEU A 28 15.39 0.78 -5.97
N ASN A 29 16.30 1.35 -5.17
CA ASN A 29 17.71 1.49 -5.54
C ASN A 29 18.42 0.13 -5.68
N ALA A 30 17.96 -0.91 -4.98
CA ALA A 30 18.48 -2.27 -5.10
C ALA A 30 18.00 -3.02 -6.36
N ILE A 31 16.84 -2.65 -6.92
CA ILE A 31 16.29 -3.26 -8.14
C ILE A 31 16.85 -2.58 -9.39
N ASP A 32 17.01 -1.25 -9.39
CA ASP A 32 17.66 -0.52 -10.50
C ASP A 32 19.15 -0.93 -10.66
N GLY A 33 19.84 -1.27 -9.56
CA GLY A 33 21.21 -1.78 -9.59
C GLY A 33 21.34 -3.15 -10.28
N LEU A 34 20.33 -4.02 -10.16
CA LEU A 34 20.32 -5.34 -10.80
C LEU A 34 20.05 -5.26 -12.32
N VAL A 35 19.47 -4.17 -12.80
CA VAL A 35 19.18 -3.93 -14.22
C VAL A 35 20.35 -3.27 -14.95
N GLN A 36 21.26 -2.58 -14.24
CA GLN A 36 22.40 -1.90 -14.86
C GLN A 36 23.70 -2.70 -14.89
N ASP A 37 23.92 -3.65 -13.96
CA ASP A 37 25.19 -4.39 -13.85
C ASP A 37 25.41 -5.46 -14.94
N THR A 38 24.40 -5.79 -15.75
CA THR A 38 24.57 -6.68 -16.92
C THR A 38 25.12 -5.97 -18.16
N SER A 39 25.36 -4.66 -18.10
CA SER A 39 25.71 -3.84 -19.28
C SER A 39 27.16 -3.29 -19.32
N LYS A 40 28.03 -3.65 -18.37
CA LYS A 40 29.44 -3.19 -18.37
C LYS A 40 30.44 -4.33 -18.17
N ALA A 41 30.70 -5.08 -19.23
CA ALA A 41 31.95 -5.81 -19.38
C ALA A 41 32.28 -6.11 -20.84
N LYS A 42 32.92 -5.14 -21.54
CA LYS A 42 34.10 -5.35 -22.42
C LYS A 42 34.35 -4.13 -23.28
N GLU A 43 35.48 -3.47 -23.04
CA GLU A 43 36.08 -2.51 -23.96
C GLU A 43 37.59 -2.73 -23.92
N VAL A 44 38.17 -3.39 -24.95
CA VAL A 44 39.59 -3.24 -25.36
C VAL A 44 39.77 -3.67 -26.83
N ALA A 45 40.47 -2.82 -27.61
CA ALA A 45 41.29 -3.05 -28.82
C ALA A 45 40.66 -3.06 -30.24
N ASP A 46 40.68 -1.87 -30.86
CA ASP A 46 41.32 -1.40 -32.11
C ASP A 46 41.68 -2.29 -33.35
N HIS A 47 41.52 -1.62 -34.52
CA HIS A 47 42.13 -1.75 -35.87
C HIS A 47 41.46 -2.55 -37.04
N SER A 48 40.78 -1.77 -37.92
CA SER A 48 41.00 -1.59 -39.39
C SER A 48 40.73 -2.69 -40.47
N ARG A 49 39.64 -2.56 -41.28
CA ARG A 49 39.56 -2.68 -42.78
C ARG A 49 38.09 -2.55 -43.34
N PRO A 50 37.84 -2.35 -44.67
CA PRO A 50 36.80 -1.47 -45.25
C PRO A 50 35.48 -2.19 -45.68
N PRO A 51 34.45 -1.47 -46.18
CA PRO A 51 33.08 -1.98 -46.22
C PRO A 51 32.82 -2.85 -47.45
N ALA A 52 32.17 -3.99 -47.25
CA ALA A 52 31.62 -4.81 -48.32
C ALA A 52 30.20 -5.26 -47.95
N ALA A 53 29.25 -4.84 -48.81
CA ALA A 53 27.92 -5.40 -49.07
C ALA A 53 27.01 -5.73 -47.87
N GLU A 54 25.92 -4.97 -47.75
CA GLU A 54 24.74 -5.29 -46.93
C GLU A 54 24.23 -6.71 -47.23
N ALA A 55 24.47 -7.62 -46.30
CA ALA A 55 23.67 -8.82 -46.11
C ALA A 55 22.62 -8.53 -45.01
N PRO A 56 21.38 -9.03 -45.14
CA PRO A 56 20.33 -8.78 -44.16
C PRO A 56 20.77 -9.30 -42.78
N MET A 57 20.61 -8.45 -41.76
CA MET A 57 21.05 -8.73 -40.39
C MET A 57 20.44 -10.05 -39.87
N PRO A 58 21.20 -10.84 -39.10
CA PRO A 58 20.68 -12.03 -38.45
C PRO A 58 19.56 -11.65 -37.48
N ILE A 59 18.50 -12.45 -37.50
CA ILE A 59 17.34 -12.38 -36.61
C ILE A 59 17.84 -12.35 -35.18
N ASP A 60 17.60 -11.23 -34.51
CA ASP A 60 17.94 -11.01 -33.11
C ASP A 60 17.18 -12.02 -32.24
N THR A 61 17.96 -12.76 -31.46
CA THR A 61 17.57 -13.92 -30.66
C THR A 61 16.50 -13.54 -29.64
N ALA A 62 15.46 -14.38 -29.56
CA ALA A 62 14.47 -14.31 -28.50
C ALA A 62 15.15 -14.21 -27.12
N PRO A 63 14.60 -13.45 -26.16
CA PRO A 63 15.17 -13.36 -24.82
C PRO A 63 15.34 -14.76 -24.23
N ASP A 64 16.44 -14.96 -23.51
CA ASP A 64 16.83 -16.25 -22.94
C ASP A 64 15.64 -16.94 -22.26
N PRO A 65 15.48 -18.25 -22.47
CA PRO A 65 14.35 -18.99 -21.93
C PRO A 65 14.28 -18.86 -20.41
N VAL A 66 13.14 -18.42 -19.87
CA VAL A 66 12.88 -18.57 -18.44
C VAL A 66 12.86 -20.08 -18.16
N GLU A 67 13.59 -20.52 -17.13
CA GLU A 67 13.86 -21.95 -16.84
C GLU A 67 12.57 -22.81 -16.73
N ASN A 68 11.42 -22.18 -16.48
CA ASN A 68 10.13 -22.83 -16.28
C ASN A 68 9.14 -22.76 -17.47
N GLU A 69 9.55 -22.29 -18.64
CA GLU A 69 8.65 -22.28 -19.81
C GLU A 69 8.51 -23.68 -20.45
N SER A 70 7.27 -24.11 -20.71
CA SER A 70 7.02 -25.31 -21.51
C SER A 70 7.42 -25.09 -22.98
N SER A 71 7.85 -26.16 -23.65
CA SER A 71 8.16 -26.14 -25.08
C SER A 71 6.96 -25.69 -25.93
N GLU A 72 5.77 -26.12 -25.55
CA GLU A 72 4.49 -25.74 -26.18
C GLU A 72 4.24 -24.23 -26.07
N TYR A 73 4.50 -23.63 -24.90
CA TYR A 73 4.34 -22.20 -24.70
C TYR A 73 5.34 -21.38 -25.51
N ARG A 74 6.60 -21.84 -25.64
CA ARG A 74 7.60 -21.16 -26.46
C ARG A 74 7.20 -21.12 -27.93
N THR A 75 6.74 -22.24 -28.48
CA THR A 75 6.24 -22.29 -29.86
C THR A 75 5.05 -21.37 -30.04
N TRP A 76 4.06 -21.44 -29.14
CA TRP A 76 2.89 -20.57 -29.17
C TRP A 76 3.27 -19.09 -29.11
N ARG A 77 4.20 -18.70 -28.22
CA ARG A 77 4.70 -17.33 -28.07
C ARG A 77 5.31 -16.79 -29.35
N VAL A 78 6.16 -17.59 -30.01
CA VAL A 78 6.83 -17.20 -31.26
C VAL A 78 5.81 -17.08 -32.40
N GLU A 79 4.89 -18.04 -32.53
CA GLU A 79 3.82 -18.01 -33.55
C GLU A 79 2.91 -16.77 -33.41
N HIS A 80 2.62 -16.36 -32.18
CA HIS A 80 1.70 -15.25 -31.90
C HIS A 80 2.43 -13.90 -31.70
N GLY A 81 3.75 -13.85 -31.91
CA GLY A 81 4.54 -12.62 -31.78
C GLY A 81 4.51 -12.01 -30.37
N TYR A 82 4.31 -12.83 -29.34
CA TYR A 82 4.08 -12.36 -27.98
C TYR A 82 5.39 -11.89 -27.32
N ARG A 83 5.39 -10.67 -26.76
CA ARG A 83 6.54 -10.09 -26.05
C ARG A 83 6.16 -9.71 -24.61
N PRO A 84 6.95 -10.12 -23.59
CA PRO A 84 6.78 -9.66 -22.22
C PRO A 84 6.75 -8.13 -22.13
N GLY A 85 5.85 -7.59 -21.30
CA GLY A 85 5.67 -6.15 -21.12
C GLY A 85 4.82 -5.45 -22.19
N GLN A 86 4.43 -6.14 -23.27
CA GLN A 86 3.52 -5.58 -24.25
C GLN A 86 2.08 -5.53 -23.72
N ILE A 87 1.37 -4.45 -24.01
CA ILE A 87 -0.08 -4.38 -23.81
C ILE A 87 -0.75 -5.11 -24.97
N ILE A 88 -1.50 -6.16 -24.64
CA ILE A 88 -2.29 -6.94 -25.59
C ILE A 88 -3.75 -6.96 -25.17
N GLU A 89 -4.64 -7.25 -26.10
CA GLU A 89 -6.06 -7.43 -25.83
C GLU A 89 -6.39 -8.92 -25.78
N LEU A 90 -6.92 -9.37 -24.64
CA LEU A 90 -7.20 -10.77 -24.36
C LEU A 90 -8.70 -11.01 -24.21
N PRO A 91 -9.24 -12.16 -24.68
CA PRO A 91 -10.58 -12.56 -24.33
C PRO A 91 -10.73 -12.75 -22.82
N LEU A 92 -11.77 -12.20 -22.20
CA LEU A 92 -12.02 -12.37 -20.77
C LEU A 92 -12.23 -13.84 -20.36
N LYS A 93 -12.62 -14.68 -21.32
CA LYS A 93 -12.76 -16.14 -21.14
C LYS A 93 -11.41 -16.85 -20.99
N ALA A 94 -10.33 -16.29 -21.52
CA ALA A 94 -8.97 -16.81 -21.37
C ALA A 94 -8.38 -16.51 -19.98
N ILE A 95 -9.04 -15.65 -19.20
CA ILE A 95 -8.54 -15.19 -17.91
C ILE A 95 -9.11 -15.99 -16.74
N LYS A 96 -8.20 -16.65 -16.02
CA LYS A 96 -8.42 -17.44 -14.83
C LYS A 96 -8.08 -16.64 -13.55
N PRO A 97 -8.79 -16.86 -12.44
CA PRO A 97 -8.37 -16.33 -11.14
C PRO A 97 -7.06 -16.98 -10.70
N SER A 98 -6.12 -16.19 -10.19
CA SER A 98 -4.89 -16.72 -9.60
C SER A 98 -5.17 -17.36 -8.24
N PRO A 99 -4.66 -18.59 -7.97
CA PRO A 99 -4.70 -19.17 -6.62
C PRO A 99 -3.82 -18.37 -5.64
N PHE A 100 -2.84 -17.63 -6.14
CA PHE A 100 -1.92 -16.77 -5.39
C PHE A 100 -2.34 -15.29 -5.40
N ASN A 101 -3.63 -15.00 -5.57
CA ASN A 101 -4.14 -13.64 -5.57
C ASN A 101 -3.97 -12.98 -4.19
N PRO A 102 -3.29 -11.81 -4.10
CA PRO A 102 -3.09 -11.13 -2.83
C PRO A 102 -4.34 -10.53 -2.22
N ARG A 103 -5.37 -10.26 -3.03
CA ARG A 103 -6.62 -9.68 -2.57
C ARG A 103 -7.69 -10.76 -2.42
N HIS A 104 -8.25 -10.88 -1.23
CA HIS A 104 -9.31 -11.83 -0.89
C HIS A 104 -10.68 -11.16 -0.90
N PHE A 105 -10.79 -9.96 -0.34
CA PHE A 105 -12.07 -9.27 -0.18
C PHE A 105 -12.39 -8.33 -1.35
N TYR A 106 -13.61 -8.47 -1.87
CA TYR A 106 -14.15 -7.66 -2.95
C TYR A 106 -15.56 -7.17 -2.60
N LEU A 107 -15.70 -5.86 -2.41
CA LEU A 107 -16.99 -5.25 -2.13
C LEU A 107 -17.82 -5.16 -3.43
N LYS A 108 -19.03 -5.72 -3.43
CA LYS A 108 -19.92 -5.71 -4.60
C LYS A 108 -20.21 -4.30 -5.09
N SER A 109 -20.50 -3.37 -4.19
CA SER A 109 -20.72 -1.94 -4.52
C SER A 109 -19.53 -1.33 -5.27
N SER A 110 -18.32 -1.65 -4.83
CA SER A 110 -17.07 -1.14 -5.43
C SER A 110 -16.77 -1.75 -6.80
N ILE A 111 -17.25 -2.96 -7.09
CA ILE A 111 -17.18 -3.57 -8.42
C ILE A 111 -18.22 -2.95 -9.34
N ALA A 112 -19.47 -2.81 -8.88
CA ALA A 112 -20.55 -2.23 -9.66
C ALA A 112 -20.24 -0.78 -10.09
N GLU A 113 -19.69 0.04 -9.19
CA GLU A 113 -19.25 1.40 -9.52
C GLU A 113 -18.16 1.40 -10.61
N LEU A 114 -17.19 0.50 -10.49
CA LEU A 114 -16.14 0.35 -11.50
C LEU A 114 -16.70 -0.16 -12.84
N ALA A 115 -17.69 -1.04 -12.83
CA ALA A 115 -18.34 -1.56 -14.03
C ALA A 115 -19.05 -0.43 -14.79
N VAL A 116 -19.77 0.45 -14.08
CA VAL A 116 -20.40 1.64 -14.67
C VAL A 116 -19.37 2.58 -15.27
N ASN A 117 -18.24 2.80 -14.59
CA ASN A 117 -17.17 3.65 -15.12
C ASN A 117 -16.53 3.04 -16.38
N LEU A 118 -16.20 1.75 -16.35
CA LEU A 118 -15.62 1.03 -17.50
C LEU A 118 -16.55 0.96 -18.69
N ALA A 119 -17.87 0.86 -18.47
CA ALA A 119 -18.86 0.90 -19.54
C ALA A 119 -18.85 2.26 -20.26
N LYS A 120 -18.64 3.37 -19.52
CA LYS A 120 -18.64 4.74 -20.06
C LYS A 120 -17.30 5.15 -20.70
N GLN A 121 -16.19 4.88 -20.03
CA GLN A 121 -14.87 5.40 -20.40
C GLN A 121 -13.94 4.34 -21.00
N GLY A 122 -14.37 3.07 -21.05
CA GLY A 122 -13.53 1.96 -21.46
C GLY A 122 -12.40 1.67 -20.48
N GLN A 123 -11.59 0.66 -20.81
CA GLN A 123 -10.43 0.31 -20.02
C GLN A 123 -9.24 1.21 -20.34
N GLN A 124 -8.92 2.08 -19.39
CA GLN A 124 -7.76 2.99 -19.46
C GLN A 124 -6.46 2.30 -19.02
N GLN A 125 -6.50 1.57 -17.90
CA GLN A 125 -5.35 0.87 -17.35
C GLN A 125 -5.43 -0.62 -17.66
N ALA A 126 -4.35 -1.17 -18.20
CA ALA A 126 -4.20 -2.61 -18.39
C ALA A 126 -4.17 -3.34 -17.03
N ILE A 127 -4.57 -4.61 -17.04
CA ILE A 127 -4.35 -5.53 -15.92
C ILE A 127 -2.98 -6.22 -16.08
N HIS A 128 -2.45 -6.80 -15.01
CA HIS A 128 -1.27 -7.66 -15.13
C HIS A 128 -1.70 -9.12 -15.11
N VAL A 129 -1.25 -9.88 -16.10
CA VAL A 129 -1.53 -11.30 -16.20
C VAL A 129 -0.25 -12.10 -16.32
N ILE A 130 -0.33 -13.34 -15.88
CA ILE A 130 0.73 -14.33 -15.97
C ILE A 130 0.27 -15.43 -16.91
N PRO A 131 1.08 -15.84 -17.90
CA PRO A 131 0.77 -16.97 -18.76
C PRO A 131 0.54 -18.26 -17.97
N ASP A 132 -0.46 -19.03 -18.37
CA ASP A 132 -0.60 -20.41 -17.93
C ASP A 132 0.31 -21.30 -18.78
N TYR A 133 1.55 -21.54 -18.33
CA TYR A 133 2.51 -22.37 -19.06
C TYR A 133 2.06 -23.82 -19.27
N VAL A 134 1.01 -24.26 -18.58
CA VAL A 134 0.40 -25.59 -18.74
C VAL A 134 -0.73 -25.57 -19.78
N THR A 135 -1.44 -24.45 -19.93
CA THR A 135 -2.55 -24.31 -20.89
C THR A 135 -2.31 -23.12 -21.81
N PRO A 136 -1.75 -23.33 -23.02
CA PRO A 136 -1.51 -22.27 -23.99
C PRO A 136 -2.76 -21.41 -24.24
N GLY A 137 -2.56 -20.10 -24.36
CA GLY A 137 -3.66 -19.13 -24.55
C GLY A 137 -4.53 -18.86 -23.32
N SER A 138 -4.21 -19.45 -22.15
CA SER A 138 -4.83 -19.10 -20.86
C SER A 138 -3.89 -18.24 -20.00
N TYR A 139 -4.48 -17.46 -19.10
CA TYR A 139 -3.75 -16.52 -18.25
C TYR A 139 -4.31 -16.45 -16.83
N TYR A 140 -3.45 -16.25 -15.84
CA TYR A 140 -3.82 -15.94 -14.46
C TYR A 140 -3.76 -14.44 -14.21
N VAL A 141 -4.77 -13.86 -13.55
CA VAL A 141 -4.70 -12.46 -13.11
C VAL A 141 -3.74 -12.32 -11.93
N SER A 142 -2.68 -11.52 -12.10
CA SER A 142 -1.76 -11.15 -11.01
C SER A 142 -2.21 -9.86 -10.32
N ASP A 143 -2.56 -8.83 -11.09
CA ASP A 143 -3.12 -7.56 -10.61
C ASP A 143 -4.30 -7.14 -11.50
N GLY A 144 -5.27 -6.42 -10.94
CA GLY A 144 -6.46 -5.96 -11.66
C GLY A 144 -7.67 -6.88 -11.53
N GLY A 145 -7.73 -7.75 -10.52
CA GLY A 145 -8.87 -8.66 -10.28
C GLY A 145 -10.22 -7.96 -10.11
N ARG A 146 -10.24 -6.70 -9.62
CA ARG A 146 -11.45 -5.86 -9.59
C ARG A 146 -11.93 -5.48 -11.00
N ARG A 147 -10.99 -5.14 -11.89
CA ARG A 147 -11.24 -4.74 -13.27
C ARG A 147 -11.71 -5.93 -14.11
N VAL A 148 -10.98 -7.04 -14.04
CA VAL A 148 -11.52 -8.41 -13.84
C VAL A 148 -13.04 -8.56 -13.89
N ARG A 149 -13.57 -8.53 -12.66
CA ARG A 149 -14.98 -8.73 -12.33
C ARG A 149 -15.88 -7.63 -12.91
N ALA A 150 -15.43 -6.38 -12.88
CA ALA A 150 -16.20 -5.24 -13.38
C ALA A 150 -16.41 -5.30 -14.90
N LEU A 151 -15.43 -5.74 -15.69
CA LEU A 151 -15.58 -5.93 -17.13
C LEU A 151 -16.55 -7.07 -17.46
N LYS A 152 -16.52 -8.16 -16.67
CA LYS A 152 -17.49 -9.25 -16.78
C LYS A 152 -18.91 -8.77 -16.45
N GLU A 153 -19.07 -7.97 -15.40
CA GLU A 153 -20.36 -7.36 -15.03
C GLU A 153 -20.86 -6.36 -16.08
N ALA A 154 -19.95 -5.65 -16.75
CA ALA A 154 -20.24 -4.75 -17.86
C ALA A 154 -20.43 -5.48 -19.22
N ASN A 155 -20.49 -6.81 -19.25
CA ASN A 155 -20.64 -7.64 -20.45
C ASN A 155 -19.64 -7.32 -21.57
N LYS A 156 -18.39 -7.00 -21.21
CA LYS A 156 -17.30 -6.87 -22.19
C LYS A 156 -16.80 -8.25 -22.59
N GLU A 157 -16.24 -8.37 -23.79
CA GLU A 157 -15.67 -9.63 -24.29
C GLU A 157 -14.15 -9.71 -24.06
N THR A 158 -13.50 -8.56 -24.05
CA THR A 158 -12.04 -8.43 -24.02
C THR A 158 -11.54 -7.55 -22.88
N VAL A 159 -10.24 -7.64 -22.61
CA VAL A 159 -9.54 -6.85 -21.60
C VAL A 159 -8.11 -6.57 -22.06
N LYS A 160 -7.66 -5.33 -21.85
CA LYS A 160 -6.26 -4.94 -22.06
C LYS A 160 -5.42 -5.47 -20.92
N ALA A 161 -4.36 -6.21 -21.24
CA ALA A 161 -3.49 -6.85 -20.28
C ALA A 161 -2.02 -6.63 -20.65
N ILE A 162 -1.19 -6.45 -19.64
CA ILE A 162 0.26 -6.57 -19.72
C ILE A 162 0.59 -7.96 -19.23
N VAL A 163 1.28 -8.72 -20.04
CA VAL A 163 1.67 -10.07 -19.67
C VAL A 163 3.07 -10.04 -19.06
N VAL A 164 3.20 -10.70 -17.92
CA VAL A 164 4.41 -10.77 -17.11
C VAL A 164 4.90 -12.21 -17.12
N ASP A 165 6.17 -12.39 -17.49
CA ASP A 165 6.80 -13.70 -17.58
C ASP A 165 7.27 -14.14 -16.19
N LEU A 166 6.41 -14.88 -15.48
CA LEU A 166 6.65 -15.32 -14.11
C LEU A 166 5.83 -16.59 -13.82
N PRO A 167 6.39 -17.64 -13.21
CA PRO A 167 5.61 -18.81 -12.82
C PRO A 167 4.57 -18.47 -11.74
N ILE A 168 3.43 -19.15 -11.80
CA ILE A 168 2.40 -19.07 -10.76
C ILE A 168 2.94 -19.66 -9.45
N GLY A 169 2.84 -18.89 -8.37
CA GLY A 169 3.46 -19.26 -7.09
C GLY A 169 3.70 -18.08 -6.15
N ILE A 170 4.57 -18.26 -5.17
CA ILE A 170 4.88 -17.23 -4.16
C ILE A 170 5.46 -15.96 -4.81
N GLN A 171 6.31 -16.09 -5.83
CA GLN A 171 6.82 -14.93 -6.57
C GLN A 171 5.69 -14.14 -7.25
N SER A 172 4.70 -14.84 -7.84
CA SER A 172 3.53 -14.19 -8.44
C SER A 172 2.63 -13.50 -7.42
N TYR A 173 2.50 -14.07 -6.22
CA TYR A 173 1.84 -13.41 -5.09
C TYR A 173 2.58 -12.13 -4.73
N LYS A 174 3.91 -12.19 -4.60
CA LYS A 174 4.74 -11.05 -4.20
C LYS A 174 4.60 -9.89 -5.19
N LEU A 175 4.67 -10.17 -6.49
CA LEU A 175 4.47 -9.15 -7.53
C LEU A 175 3.10 -8.47 -7.38
N GLY A 176 2.02 -9.25 -7.29
CA GLY A 176 0.67 -8.70 -7.13
C GLY A 176 0.52 -7.91 -5.84
N TYR A 177 1.15 -8.37 -4.75
CA TYR A 177 1.11 -7.72 -3.45
C TYR A 177 1.80 -6.35 -3.52
N ASP A 178 3.00 -6.28 -4.09
CA ASP A 178 3.77 -5.06 -4.24
C ASP A 178 3.00 -4.03 -5.12
N LEU A 179 2.40 -4.48 -6.22
CA LEU A 179 1.55 -3.64 -7.08
C LEU A 179 0.31 -3.10 -6.36
N ASN A 180 -0.33 -3.91 -5.50
CA ASN A 180 -1.49 -3.49 -4.72
C ASN A 180 -1.12 -2.48 -3.62
N VAL A 181 0.03 -2.68 -2.97
CA VAL A 181 0.57 -1.79 -1.92
C VAL A 181 0.91 -0.43 -2.51
N GLN A 182 1.53 -0.38 -3.70
CA GLN A 182 1.82 0.89 -4.40
C GLN A 182 0.56 1.71 -4.72
N ARG A 183 -0.61 1.06 -4.77
CA ARG A 183 -1.91 1.69 -5.05
C ARG A 183 -2.74 1.95 -3.79
N ASP A 184 -2.16 1.79 -2.61
CA ASP A 184 -2.84 1.88 -1.31
C ASP A 184 -4.12 1.02 -1.23
N SER A 185 -4.13 -0.09 -1.98
CA SER A 185 -5.36 -0.86 -2.22
C SER A 185 -5.40 -2.18 -1.46
N GLN A 186 -4.26 -2.62 -0.91
CA GLN A 186 -4.09 -3.85 -0.13
C GLN A 186 -4.56 -3.63 1.31
N THR A 187 -5.38 -4.51 1.85
CA THR A 187 -5.87 -4.40 3.23
C THR A 187 -5.19 -5.40 4.17
N VAL A 188 -5.16 -5.09 5.46
CA VAL A 188 -4.69 -6.04 6.49
C VAL A 188 -5.54 -7.31 6.56
N PHE A 189 -6.82 -7.24 6.15
CA PHE A 189 -7.73 -8.37 6.10
C PHE A 189 -7.39 -9.32 4.96
N ASP A 190 -7.04 -8.77 3.79
CA ASP A 190 -6.54 -9.57 2.67
C ASP A 190 -5.29 -10.36 3.10
N ASN A 191 -4.34 -9.65 3.73
CA ASN A 191 -3.11 -10.25 4.26
C ASN A 191 -3.42 -11.33 5.29
N ALA A 192 -4.35 -11.07 6.22
CA ALA A 192 -4.73 -12.02 7.27
C ALA A 192 -5.17 -13.36 6.68
N VAL A 193 -6.07 -13.34 5.70
CA VAL A 193 -6.59 -14.57 5.07
C VAL A 193 -5.51 -15.28 4.26
N VAL A 194 -4.80 -14.55 3.39
CA VAL A 194 -3.83 -15.18 2.48
C VAL A 194 -2.60 -15.70 3.22
N TRP A 195 -2.07 -14.95 4.18
CA TRP A 195 -0.91 -15.38 4.96
C TRP A 195 -1.24 -16.54 5.88
N LYS A 196 -2.44 -16.57 6.48
CA LYS A 196 -2.89 -17.73 7.24
C LYS A 196 -2.92 -18.97 6.36
N ARG A 197 -3.49 -18.88 5.16
CA ARG A 197 -3.50 -19.97 4.19
C ARG A 197 -2.08 -20.42 3.84
N PHE A 198 -1.14 -19.49 3.63
CA PHE A 198 0.23 -19.85 3.30
C PHE A 198 0.95 -20.65 4.41
N ILE A 199 0.70 -20.29 5.67
CA ILE A 199 1.23 -21.05 6.81
C ILE A 199 0.52 -22.42 6.92
N ASP A 200 -0.80 -22.46 6.79
CA ASP A 200 -1.59 -23.69 6.91
C ASP A 200 -1.23 -24.72 5.80
N GLU A 201 -1.00 -24.25 4.58
CA GLU A 201 -0.58 -25.06 3.42
C GLU A 201 0.94 -25.31 3.36
N LYS A 202 1.69 -24.86 4.37
CA LYS A 202 3.14 -25.06 4.52
C LYS A 202 3.98 -24.51 3.36
N PHE A 203 3.54 -23.42 2.73
CA PHE A 203 4.40 -22.66 1.81
C PHE A 203 5.57 -21.98 2.53
N PHE A 204 5.40 -21.69 3.82
CA PHE A 204 6.44 -21.19 4.70
C PHE A 204 6.42 -21.98 6.02
N GLN A 205 7.58 -22.23 6.61
CA GLN A 205 7.72 -22.96 7.85
C GLN A 205 7.42 -22.10 9.09
N SER A 206 7.59 -20.78 8.98
CA SER A 206 7.42 -19.86 10.10
C SER A 206 6.91 -18.47 9.67
N GLN A 207 6.40 -17.71 10.65
CA GLN A 207 6.01 -16.31 10.44
C GLN A 207 7.20 -15.44 10.05
N ARG A 208 8.38 -15.75 10.61
CA ARG A 208 9.64 -15.07 10.31
C ARG A 208 10.06 -15.28 8.86
N GLU A 209 10.00 -16.52 8.36
CA GLU A 209 10.34 -16.82 6.96
C GLU A 209 9.41 -16.08 5.98
N LEU A 210 8.11 -16.03 6.28
CA LEU A 210 7.15 -15.25 5.51
C LEU A 210 7.47 -13.75 5.54
N ALA A 211 7.79 -13.21 6.72
CA ALA A 211 8.20 -11.82 6.90
C ALA A 211 9.46 -11.47 6.09
N ASP A 212 10.50 -12.30 6.20
CA ASP A 212 11.76 -12.15 5.46
C ASP A 212 11.52 -12.18 3.94
N HIS A 213 10.69 -13.11 3.45
CA HIS A 213 10.36 -13.22 2.03
C HIS A 213 9.60 -12.00 1.48
N LEU A 214 8.72 -11.41 2.30
CA LEU A 214 7.97 -10.20 1.93
C LEU A 214 8.74 -8.90 2.23
N GLY A 215 9.88 -8.98 2.92
CA GLY A 215 10.61 -7.84 3.43
C GLY A 215 9.76 -7.03 4.41
N LEU A 216 9.08 -7.68 5.35
CA LEU A 216 8.26 -7.04 6.37
C LEU A 216 8.76 -7.39 7.76
N ASP A 217 8.37 -6.60 8.76
CA ASP A 217 8.64 -6.97 10.15
C ASP A 217 7.77 -8.18 10.55
N GLU A 218 8.36 -9.11 11.30
CA GLU A 218 7.65 -10.27 11.86
C GLU A 218 6.41 -9.86 12.68
N SER A 219 6.47 -8.70 13.35
CA SER A 219 5.35 -8.11 14.08
C SER A 219 4.14 -7.80 13.19
N THR A 220 4.36 -7.39 11.94
CA THR A 220 3.30 -7.10 10.97
C THR A 220 2.59 -8.38 10.55
N VAL A 221 3.35 -9.45 10.31
CA VAL A 221 2.82 -10.78 10.01
C VAL A 221 2.02 -11.32 11.21
N ALA A 222 2.55 -11.19 12.42
CA ALA A 222 1.88 -11.61 13.64
C ALA A 222 0.53 -10.89 13.86
N VAL A 223 0.47 -9.59 13.56
CA VAL A 223 -0.79 -8.81 13.64
C VAL A 223 -1.82 -9.34 12.64
N ALA A 224 -1.44 -9.53 11.38
CA ALA A 224 -2.35 -10.05 10.36
C ALA A 224 -2.83 -11.47 10.70
N LEU A 225 -1.95 -12.36 11.18
CA LEU A 225 -2.34 -13.71 11.61
C LEU A 225 -3.21 -13.71 12.86
N SER A 226 -3.07 -12.71 13.74
CA SER A 226 -4.00 -12.52 14.86
C SER A 226 -5.39 -12.09 14.38
N ILE A 227 -5.47 -11.27 13.32
CA ILE A 227 -6.74 -10.85 12.70
C ILE A 227 -7.39 -12.04 11.98
N ALA A 228 -6.59 -12.94 11.41
CA ALA A 228 -7.07 -14.15 10.70
C ALA A 228 -7.83 -15.14 11.58
N LYS A 229 -7.83 -14.95 12.91
CA LYS A 229 -8.65 -15.71 13.87
C LYS A 229 -10.11 -15.26 13.89
N LEU A 230 -10.41 -14.08 13.37
CA LEU A 230 -11.77 -13.59 13.25
C LEU A 230 -12.54 -14.42 12.21
N PRO A 231 -13.84 -14.67 12.43
CA PRO A 231 -14.72 -15.19 11.39
C PRO A 231 -14.73 -14.26 10.18
N GLU A 232 -14.80 -14.83 8.98
CA GLU A 232 -14.79 -14.04 7.74
C GLU A 232 -15.94 -13.03 7.67
N SER A 233 -17.12 -13.37 8.20
CA SER A 233 -18.26 -12.45 8.30
C SER A 233 -17.92 -11.18 9.10
N VAL A 234 -17.15 -11.31 10.19
CA VAL A 234 -16.71 -10.16 11.00
C VAL A 234 -15.68 -9.33 10.24
N MET A 235 -14.75 -9.98 9.53
CA MET A 235 -13.78 -9.26 8.68
C MET A 235 -14.49 -8.51 7.55
N GLN A 236 -15.53 -9.08 6.93
CA GLN A 236 -16.30 -8.42 5.87
C GLN A 236 -16.94 -7.10 6.32
N GLU A 237 -17.51 -7.05 7.53
CA GLU A 237 -18.06 -5.81 8.11
C GLU A 237 -16.97 -4.73 8.25
N MET A 238 -15.76 -5.13 8.64
CA MET A 238 -14.65 -4.21 8.85
C MET A 238 -14.00 -3.76 7.53
N VAL A 239 -13.92 -4.63 6.52
CA VAL A 239 -13.38 -4.31 5.18
C VAL A 239 -14.22 -3.24 4.48
N ALA A 240 -15.52 -3.18 4.73
CA ALA A 240 -16.38 -2.14 4.17
C ALA A 240 -16.07 -0.72 4.71
N ARG A 241 -15.24 -0.62 5.75
CA ARG A 241 -14.91 0.61 6.52
C ARG A 241 -13.43 0.65 6.89
N THR A 242 -12.56 0.47 5.89
CA THR A 242 -11.09 0.42 6.08
C THR A 242 -10.50 1.71 6.66
N ASP A 243 -11.21 2.83 6.54
CA ASP A 243 -10.88 4.11 7.18
C ASP A 243 -10.96 4.05 8.72
N ARG A 244 -11.87 3.23 9.24
CA ARG A 244 -12.09 3.01 10.69
C ARG A 244 -11.32 1.81 11.20
N PHE A 245 -11.22 0.75 10.39
CA PHE A 245 -10.63 -0.53 10.78
C PHE A 245 -9.27 -0.79 10.13
N GLY A 246 -8.33 0.14 10.34
CA GLY A 246 -6.91 -0.11 10.05
C GLY A 246 -6.29 -1.18 10.96
N SER A 247 -5.04 -1.56 10.70
CA SER A 247 -4.34 -2.69 11.34
C SER A 247 -4.44 -2.70 12.87
N ASN A 248 -4.19 -1.56 13.52
CA ASN A 248 -4.21 -1.48 14.98
C ASN A 248 -5.62 -1.65 15.57
N MET A 249 -6.64 -1.07 14.94
CA MET A 249 -8.03 -1.21 15.37
C MET A 249 -8.50 -2.65 15.17
N ALA A 250 -8.24 -3.21 13.99
CA ALA A 250 -8.58 -4.59 13.66
C ALA A 250 -7.93 -5.60 14.62
N TYR A 251 -6.67 -5.35 15.00
CA TYR A 251 -5.99 -6.15 16.01
C TYR A 251 -6.70 -6.13 17.37
N GLN A 252 -7.12 -4.95 17.86
CA GLN A 252 -7.87 -4.87 19.13
C GLN A 252 -9.22 -5.60 19.05
N VAL A 253 -9.94 -5.46 17.94
CA VAL A 253 -11.19 -6.19 17.69
C VAL A 253 -10.95 -7.70 17.66
N GLY A 254 -9.88 -8.16 17.03
CA GLY A 254 -9.44 -9.56 17.06
C GLY A 254 -9.19 -10.09 18.47
N ARG A 255 -8.51 -9.30 19.31
CA ARG A 255 -8.31 -9.65 20.73
C ARG A 255 -9.60 -9.69 21.52
N TYR A 256 -10.52 -8.76 21.26
CA TYR A 256 -11.84 -8.74 21.88
C TYR A 256 -12.62 -10.02 21.55
N HIS A 257 -12.60 -10.43 20.28
CA HIS A 257 -13.30 -11.62 19.80
C HIS A 257 -12.86 -12.89 20.50
N GLY A 258 -11.54 -13.11 20.62
CA GLY A 258 -11.02 -14.29 21.33
C GLY A 258 -11.48 -14.37 22.80
N ALA A 259 -11.79 -13.23 23.43
CA ALA A 259 -12.22 -13.18 24.83
C ALA A 259 -13.75 -13.19 25.02
N ARG A 260 -14.54 -12.72 24.04
CA ARG A 260 -15.98 -12.45 24.21
C ARG A 260 -16.89 -13.10 23.17
N GLY A 261 -16.33 -13.68 22.11
CA GLY A 261 -17.07 -14.33 21.03
C GLY A 261 -17.67 -13.37 20.00
N THR A 262 -18.29 -13.93 18.97
CA THR A 262 -18.71 -13.23 17.75
C THR A 262 -19.77 -12.15 17.99
N ASP A 263 -20.85 -12.44 18.71
CA ASP A 263 -21.95 -11.48 18.90
C ASP A 263 -21.51 -10.23 19.66
N ALA A 264 -20.66 -10.41 20.66
CA ALA A 264 -20.09 -9.30 21.41
C ALA A 264 -19.19 -8.43 20.51
N THR A 265 -18.40 -9.06 19.63
CA THR A 265 -17.54 -8.37 18.67
C THR A 265 -18.33 -7.54 17.67
N LEU A 266 -19.44 -8.06 17.14
CA LEU A 266 -20.31 -7.30 16.24
C LEU A 266 -20.92 -6.08 16.95
N ARG A 267 -21.35 -6.23 18.21
CA ARG A 267 -21.80 -5.09 19.02
C ARG A 267 -20.68 -4.06 19.25
N LEU A 268 -19.46 -4.51 19.48
CA LEU A 268 -18.30 -3.62 19.62
C LEU A 268 -18.01 -2.86 18.32
N ILE A 269 -18.05 -3.52 17.16
CA ILE A 269 -17.87 -2.88 15.84
C ILE A 269 -18.91 -1.77 15.63
N ASN A 270 -20.18 -2.05 15.90
CA ASN A 270 -21.25 -1.05 15.80
C ASN A 270 -21.01 0.13 16.75
N ARG A 271 -20.56 -0.15 17.98
CA ARG A 271 -20.22 0.88 18.96
C ARG A 271 -19.01 1.73 18.53
N ILE A 272 -17.97 1.13 17.94
CA ILE A 272 -16.81 1.85 17.40
C ILE A 272 -17.23 2.86 16.33
N LEU A 273 -18.20 2.48 15.50
CA LEU A 273 -18.73 3.33 14.43
C LEU A 273 -19.66 4.43 14.97
N ALA A 274 -20.54 4.10 15.92
CA ALA A 274 -21.49 5.06 16.48
C ALA A 274 -20.82 6.09 17.40
N ASP A 275 -19.92 5.65 18.26
CA ASP A 275 -19.28 6.49 19.30
C ASP A 275 -17.92 7.06 18.85
N ASP A 276 -17.51 6.84 17.59
CA ASP A 276 -16.20 7.26 17.06
C ASP A 276 -15.01 6.83 17.94
N LEU A 277 -15.04 5.58 18.45
CA LEU A 277 -14.06 5.14 19.43
C LEU A 277 -12.64 5.09 18.86
N SER A 278 -11.68 5.64 19.61
CA SER A 278 -10.25 5.52 19.31
C SER A 278 -9.72 4.13 19.64
N THR A 279 -8.64 3.72 18.98
CA THR A 279 -7.96 2.44 19.25
C THR A 279 -7.58 2.27 20.71
N ARG A 280 -7.24 3.36 21.41
CA ARG A 280 -6.92 3.33 22.85
C ARG A 280 -8.15 2.97 23.68
N GLN A 281 -9.30 3.58 23.41
CA GLN A 281 -10.55 3.27 24.11
C GLN A 281 -10.96 1.82 23.88
N VAL A 282 -10.82 1.32 22.64
CA VAL A 282 -11.10 -0.09 22.33
C VAL A 282 -10.13 -1.02 23.07
N ALA A 283 -8.84 -0.68 23.13
CA ALA A 283 -7.85 -1.45 23.90
C ALA A 283 -8.17 -1.47 25.41
N ASP A 284 -8.70 -0.38 25.97
CA ASP A 284 -9.15 -0.32 27.37
C ASP A 284 -10.37 -1.22 27.61
N ILE A 285 -11.34 -1.21 26.68
CA ILE A 285 -12.50 -2.14 26.67
C ILE A 285 -12.03 -3.60 26.64
N VAL A 286 -11.07 -3.93 25.77
CA VAL A 286 -10.49 -5.29 25.65
C VAL A 286 -9.84 -5.73 26.96
N LYS A 287 -9.15 -4.82 27.65
CA LYS A 287 -8.48 -5.10 28.93
C LYS A 287 -9.44 -5.22 30.11
N GLY A 288 -10.75 -5.06 29.90
CA GLY A 288 -11.74 -5.06 30.99
C GLY A 288 -11.57 -3.87 31.94
N ARG A 289 -10.79 -2.87 31.55
CA ARG A 289 -10.79 -1.58 32.23
C ARG A 289 -12.09 -0.94 31.80
N SER A 290 -13.11 -1.04 32.64
CA SER A 290 -14.34 -0.28 32.47
C SER A 290 -13.90 1.13 32.09
N SER A 291 -14.35 1.61 30.92
CA SER A 291 -14.42 3.04 30.72
C SER A 291 -15.25 3.53 31.89
N ALA A 292 -14.61 4.07 32.92
CA ALA A 292 -15.31 4.83 33.93
C ALA A 292 -16.21 5.77 33.13
N GLN A 293 -17.52 5.59 33.32
CA GLN A 293 -18.56 6.35 32.65
C GLN A 293 -18.18 7.82 32.63
N ASP A 294 -18.53 8.51 31.53
CA ASP A 294 -18.75 9.97 31.50
C ASP A 294 -17.95 10.75 32.54
N SER A 295 -16.63 10.67 32.43
CA SER A 295 -15.82 11.74 32.98
C SER A 295 -15.93 12.87 31.95
N PRO A 296 -16.42 14.07 32.32
CA PRO A 296 -16.43 15.19 31.39
C PRO A 296 -15.00 15.31 30.87
N LYS A 297 -14.83 15.29 29.54
CA LYS A 297 -13.54 15.35 28.84
C LYS A 297 -12.50 16.02 29.72
N THR A 298 -11.66 15.26 30.42
CA THR A 298 -10.42 15.83 30.93
C THR A 298 -9.74 16.34 29.68
N PRO A 299 -9.53 17.66 29.51
CA PRO A 299 -9.08 18.21 28.25
C PRO A 299 -7.76 17.53 27.93
N GLY A 300 -7.82 16.56 27.02
CA GLY A 300 -6.65 15.84 26.56
C GLY A 300 -5.74 16.91 26.04
N ARG A 301 -4.53 17.02 26.63
CA ARG A 301 -3.45 17.95 26.25
C ARG A 301 -3.77 18.61 24.91
N GLN A 302 -4.35 19.81 24.97
CA GLN A 302 -4.88 20.48 23.77
C GLN A 302 -3.83 20.34 22.69
N ARG A 303 -4.22 19.71 21.57
CA ARG A 303 -3.37 19.71 20.38
C ARG A 303 -3.09 21.18 20.08
N TYR A 304 -1.81 21.55 20.09
CA TYR A 304 -1.36 22.87 19.70
C TYR A 304 -1.94 23.17 18.31
N ALA A 305 -2.51 24.37 18.16
CA ALA A 305 -3.08 24.82 16.90
C ALA A 305 -1.97 24.98 15.85
N GLN A 306 -0.79 25.43 16.29
CA GLN A 306 0.40 25.54 15.48
C GLN A 306 1.66 25.34 16.34
N ARG A 307 2.65 24.61 15.81
CA ARG A 307 4.00 24.52 16.38
C ARG A 307 4.98 25.07 15.36
N LEU A 308 5.61 26.20 15.68
CA LEU A 308 6.66 26.78 14.86
C LEU A 308 8.00 26.43 15.49
N GLU A 309 8.88 25.80 14.73
CA GLU A 309 10.27 25.60 15.14
C GLU A 309 11.05 26.88 14.86
N ILE A 310 11.71 27.44 15.87
CA ILE A 310 12.52 28.66 15.74
C ILE A 310 13.96 28.22 15.48
N LYS A 311 14.45 28.52 14.28
CA LYS A 311 15.84 28.32 13.89
C LYS A 311 16.54 29.66 13.81
N MET A 312 17.73 29.77 14.40
CA MET A 312 18.61 30.92 14.26
C MET A 312 19.96 30.43 13.73
N GLU A 313 20.44 31.06 12.66
CA GLU A 313 21.71 30.71 12.00
C GLU A 313 21.83 29.20 11.63
N GLY A 314 20.69 28.58 11.29
CA GLY A 314 20.62 27.16 10.94
C GLY A 314 20.54 26.20 12.14
N VAL A 315 20.68 26.69 13.37
CA VAL A 315 20.57 25.90 14.61
C VAL A 315 19.15 26.03 15.19
N SER A 316 18.54 24.90 15.56
CA SER A 316 17.23 24.89 16.24
C SER A 316 17.40 25.39 17.67
N VAL A 317 16.88 26.60 17.93
CA VAL A 317 17.00 27.28 19.23
C VAL A 317 15.71 27.23 20.04
N GLY A 318 14.62 26.66 19.52
CA GLY A 318 13.40 26.49 20.29
C GLY A 318 12.12 26.23 19.51
N ASP A 319 10.99 26.22 20.22
CA ASP A 319 9.66 26.10 19.65
C ASP A 319 8.67 27.11 20.23
N LEU A 320 7.86 27.72 19.36
CA LEU A 320 6.70 28.52 19.71
C LEU A 320 5.44 27.69 19.46
N LYS A 321 4.65 27.49 20.51
CA LYS A 321 3.37 26.78 20.46
C LYS A 321 2.23 27.76 20.66
N SER A 322 1.28 27.77 19.74
CA SER A 322 -0.01 28.43 19.94
C SER A 322 -1.09 27.39 20.24
N TYR A 323 -1.96 27.74 21.19
CA TYR A 323 -3.12 26.95 21.57
C TYR A 323 -4.38 27.68 21.11
N GLY A 324 -5.47 26.93 20.90
CA GLY A 324 -6.74 27.48 20.41
C GLY A 324 -7.54 28.29 21.44
N ASP A 325 -6.98 28.54 22.62
CA ASP A 325 -7.53 29.31 23.74
C ASP A 325 -6.73 30.60 24.01
N ASP A 326 -6.18 31.21 22.94
CA ASP A 326 -5.34 32.42 22.96
C ASP A 326 -4.04 32.30 23.77
N ARG A 327 -3.67 31.09 24.23
CA ARG A 327 -2.41 30.84 24.94
C ARG A 327 -1.26 30.65 23.95
N LEU A 328 -0.14 31.33 24.22
CA LEU A 328 1.14 31.17 23.53
C LEU A 328 2.20 30.66 24.52
N GLU A 329 2.92 29.59 24.17
CA GLU A 329 4.07 29.08 24.94
C GLU A 329 5.33 29.14 24.06
N LEU A 330 6.26 30.03 24.41
CA LEU A 330 7.56 30.16 23.76
C LEU A 330 8.62 29.42 24.59
N ARG A 331 9.30 28.44 24.00
CA ARG A 331 10.43 27.74 24.61
C ARG A 331 11.68 27.96 23.78
N LEU A 332 12.65 28.67 24.34
CA LEU A 332 13.97 28.88 23.74
C LEU A 332 15.04 28.20 24.60
N LYS A 333 15.97 27.49 23.97
CA LYS A 333 17.11 26.81 24.62
C LYS A 333 18.38 27.07 23.82
N GLY A 334 19.51 27.28 24.51
CA GLY A 334 20.82 27.45 23.89
C GLY A 334 21.17 28.86 23.42
N LEU A 335 20.49 29.89 23.94
CA LEU A 335 20.79 31.30 23.63
C LEU A 335 21.91 31.86 24.52
N SER A 336 22.71 32.80 23.98
CA SER A 336 23.66 33.59 24.76
C SER A 336 22.92 34.55 25.71
N LYS A 337 23.56 34.95 26.82
CA LYS A 337 22.95 35.81 27.85
C LYS A 337 22.45 37.14 27.26
N ASP A 338 23.26 37.79 26.44
CA ASP A 338 22.92 39.08 25.83
C ASP A 338 21.70 38.98 24.92
N ARG A 339 21.59 37.90 24.13
CA ARG A 339 20.44 37.67 23.23
C ARG A 339 19.17 37.31 23.99
N ARG A 340 19.27 36.55 25.07
CA ARG A 340 18.12 36.26 25.94
C ARG A 340 17.54 37.56 26.49
N ASP A 341 18.40 38.47 26.95
CA ASP A 341 17.99 39.72 27.59
C ASP A 341 17.40 40.69 26.55
N GLU A 342 17.94 40.73 25.33
CA GLU A 342 17.37 41.48 24.19
C GLU A 342 15.96 40.98 23.81
N ILE A 343 15.76 39.65 23.72
CA ILE A 343 14.46 39.05 23.39
C ILE A 343 13.43 39.33 24.49
N LEU A 344 13.82 39.25 25.76
CA LEU A 344 12.95 39.59 26.88
C LEU A 344 12.51 41.05 26.80
N HIS A 345 13.43 41.97 26.53
CA HIS A 345 13.12 43.39 26.41
C HIS A 345 12.16 43.69 25.25
N GLN A 346 12.35 43.06 24.09
CA GLN A 346 11.45 43.22 22.95
C GLN A 346 10.04 42.68 23.22
N ILE A 347 9.93 41.52 23.88
CA ILE A 347 8.62 40.96 24.27
C ILE A 347 7.92 41.91 25.25
N GLU A 348 8.63 42.48 26.22
CA GLU A 348 8.06 43.46 27.15
C GLU A 348 7.54 44.71 26.43
N GLN A 349 8.29 45.26 25.47
CA GLN A 349 7.84 46.42 24.69
C GLN A 349 6.58 46.14 23.86
N ILE A 350 6.53 44.96 23.21
CA ILE A 350 5.37 44.54 22.42
C ILE A 350 4.12 44.41 23.31
N LEU A 351 4.27 43.91 24.54
CA LEU A 351 3.15 43.72 25.46
C LEU A 351 2.70 45.02 26.18
N GLN A 352 3.57 46.04 26.25
CA GLN A 352 3.28 47.32 26.91
C GLN A 352 2.76 48.41 25.96
N THR A 353 2.85 48.20 24.65
CA THR A 353 2.29 49.13 23.65
C THR A 353 0.78 48.90 23.54
N ARG A 354 -0.04 49.75 24.17
CA ARG A 354 -1.51 49.74 24.06
C ARG A 354 -2.01 50.36 22.77
#